data_AF-A0A1H7NQA0-F1
#
_entry.id   AF-A0A1H7NQA0-F1
#
_cell.length_a   1.000
_cell.length_b   1.000
_cell.length_c   1.000
_cell.angle_alpha   90.00
_cell.angle_beta   90.00
_cell.angle_gamma   90.00
#
_symmetry.space_group_name_H-M   'P 1'
#
loop_
_entity.id
_entity.type
_entity.pdbx_description
1 polymer ?
#
loop_
_entity_poly.entity_id
_entity_poly.type
_entity_poly.pdbx_seq_one_letter_code
_entity_poly.pdbx_strand_id
1 'polypeptide(L)'
;MSARMKPAEGAMTLAEMKEFASFPAATQRYIRRSLDVGLDRQDAMLRWSRDVVEAASIRAQARHYRRLDTLRANVPDDSGLDAVEPFLSPLVVTSAFDLGQGRLLSFSAYRFLYERLIGPRVRPWLPAAFCSAAALPHLHPELRRKLLQSISEAAATASGWSSRQPGFYPHWVEKVEAGAPLH
;
A
#
# COMPACT_ATOMS: atom_id res chain seq x y z
N MET A 1 -17.96 22.25 -29.28
CA MET A 1 -17.66 21.03 -28.51
C MET A 1 -17.19 21.44 -27.13
N SER A 2 -17.97 21.16 -26.09
CA SER A 2 -17.67 21.57 -24.71
C SER A 2 -16.56 20.69 -24.13
N ALA A 3 -15.43 21.31 -23.80
CA ALA A 3 -14.41 20.70 -22.96
C ALA A 3 -14.98 20.57 -21.53
N ARG A 4 -15.57 19.41 -21.21
CA ARG A 4 -15.84 19.02 -19.82
C ARG A 4 -14.50 18.81 -19.11
N MET A 5 -13.96 19.88 -18.51
CA MET A 5 -13.00 19.76 -17.42
C MET A 5 -13.63 18.86 -16.34
N LYS A 6 -13.02 17.71 -16.04
CA LYS A 6 -13.51 16.70 -15.07
C LYS A 6 -13.37 17.22 -13.63
N PRO A 7 -14.44 17.70 -12.97
CA PRO A 7 -14.34 18.28 -11.62
C PRO A 7 -14.10 17.21 -10.54
N ALA A 8 -14.42 15.95 -10.85
CA ALA A 8 -14.39 14.83 -9.91
C ALA A 8 -12.99 14.26 -9.62
N GLU A 9 -12.01 14.51 -10.49
CA GLU A 9 -10.65 13.95 -10.37
C GLU A 9 -9.84 14.68 -9.28
N GLY A 10 -10.00 16.02 -9.19
CA GLY A 10 -9.39 16.83 -8.14
C GLY A 10 -9.95 16.55 -6.74
N ALA A 11 -11.28 16.37 -6.62
CA ALA A 11 -11.92 16.07 -5.34
C ALA A 11 -11.49 14.69 -4.77
N MET A 12 -11.32 13.70 -5.65
CA MET A 12 -10.84 12.36 -5.26
C MET A 12 -9.38 12.37 -4.85
N THR A 13 -8.52 13.03 -5.62
CA THR A 13 -7.09 13.19 -5.28
C THR A 13 -6.96 13.85 -3.91
N LEU A 14 -7.76 14.89 -3.62
CA LEU A 14 -7.79 15.54 -2.32
C LEU A 14 -8.25 14.59 -1.19
N ALA A 15 -9.22 13.71 -1.45
CA ALA A 15 -9.66 12.71 -0.47
C ALA A 15 -8.54 11.71 -0.15
N GLU A 16 -7.79 11.24 -1.15
CA GLU A 16 -6.64 10.36 -0.97
C GLU A 16 -5.49 11.06 -0.22
N MET A 17 -5.26 12.35 -0.49
CA MET A 17 -4.29 13.16 0.25
C MET A 17 -4.67 13.29 1.73
N LYS A 18 -5.96 13.54 2.02
CA LYS A 18 -6.48 13.60 3.39
C LYS A 18 -6.37 12.26 4.11
N GLU A 19 -6.71 11.17 3.42
CA GLU A 19 -6.54 9.82 3.95
C GLU A 19 -5.07 9.56 4.31
N PHE A 20 -4.16 9.85 3.39
CA PHE A 20 -2.72 9.66 3.62
C PHE A 20 -2.20 10.49 4.79
N ALA A 21 -2.64 11.76 4.88
CA ALA A 21 -2.27 12.66 5.97
C ALA A 21 -2.76 12.18 7.34
N SER A 22 -3.85 11.40 7.38
CA SER A 22 -4.36 10.82 8.63
C SER A 22 -3.48 9.70 9.21
N PHE A 23 -2.59 9.11 8.40
CA PHE A 23 -1.72 8.03 8.87
C PHE A 23 -0.57 8.57 9.75
N PRO A 24 -0.10 7.78 10.73
CA PRO A 24 1.09 8.14 11.52
C PRO A 24 2.30 8.43 10.64
N ALA A 25 3.18 9.33 11.08
CA ALA A 25 4.37 9.73 10.30
C ALA A 25 5.24 8.54 9.87
N ALA A 26 5.40 7.53 10.74
CA ALA A 26 6.14 6.30 10.42
C ALA A 26 5.46 5.47 9.31
N THR A 27 4.13 5.42 9.29
CA THR A 27 3.34 4.76 8.24
C THR A 27 3.44 5.52 6.92
N GLN A 28 3.31 6.85 6.96
CA GLN A 28 3.48 7.68 5.76
C GLN A 28 4.88 7.51 5.16
N ARG A 29 5.92 7.52 6.00
CA ARG A 29 7.31 7.28 5.58
C ARG A 29 7.47 5.90 4.94
N TYR A 30 6.88 4.87 5.55
CA TYR A 30 6.92 3.52 5.01
C TYR A 30 6.24 3.43 3.65
N ILE A 31 5.04 3.98 3.51
CA ILE A 31 4.29 3.98 2.25
C ILE A 31 5.09 4.65 1.13
N ARG A 32 5.63 5.85 1.36
CA ARG A 32 6.46 6.56 0.35
C ARG A 32 7.65 5.70 -0.08
N ARG A 33 8.39 5.13 0.88
CA ARG A 33 9.51 4.22 0.62
C ARG A 33 9.08 2.98 -0.17
N SER A 34 7.99 2.34 0.23
CA SER A 34 7.45 1.17 -0.46
C SER A 34 7.06 1.48 -1.89
N LEU A 35 6.48 2.66 -2.15
CA LEU A 35 6.16 3.09 -3.51
C LEU A 35 7.42 3.36 -4.33
N ASP A 36 8.46 3.97 -3.75
CA ASP A 36 9.72 4.19 -4.46
C ASP A 36 10.41 2.86 -4.82
N VAL A 37 10.39 1.88 -3.91
CA VAL A 37 10.93 0.53 -4.17
C VAL A 37 10.08 -0.24 -5.18
N GLY A 38 8.76 -0.25 -5.01
CA GLY A 38 7.87 -1.13 -5.77
C GLY A 38 7.48 -0.59 -7.16
N LEU A 39 7.70 0.70 -7.40
CA LEU A 39 7.44 1.35 -8.69
C LEU A 39 8.72 1.91 -9.32
N ASP A 40 9.88 1.56 -8.77
CA ASP A 40 11.22 1.94 -9.26
C ASP A 40 11.34 3.44 -9.59
N ARG A 41 10.90 4.29 -8.65
CA ARG A 41 10.77 5.73 -8.90
C ARG A 41 12.07 6.50 -8.72
N GLN A 42 12.89 6.03 -7.77
CA GLN A 42 14.10 6.68 -7.26
C GLN A 42 14.99 5.62 -6.60
N ASP A 43 16.28 5.93 -6.40
CA ASP A 43 17.16 5.09 -5.58
C ASP A 43 16.69 5.10 -4.12
N ALA A 44 15.95 4.06 -3.75
CA ALA A 44 15.38 3.94 -2.43
C ALA A 44 16.45 3.70 -1.34
N MET A 45 17.58 3.07 -1.70
CA MET A 45 18.68 2.86 -0.76
C MET A 45 19.30 4.20 -0.38
N LEU A 46 19.64 5.02 -1.39
CA LEU A 46 20.21 6.35 -1.16
C LEU A 46 19.23 7.27 -0.42
N ARG A 47 17.95 7.26 -0.80
CA ARG A 47 16.94 8.17 -0.25
C ARG A 47 16.51 7.83 1.17
N TRP A 48 16.28 6.55 1.46
CA TRP A 48 15.55 6.15 2.66
C TRP A 48 16.41 5.46 3.71
N SER A 49 17.59 4.94 3.36
CA SER A 49 18.45 4.25 4.32
C SER A 49 19.10 5.25 5.27
N ARG A 50 18.86 5.11 6.58
CA ARG A 50 19.53 5.91 7.62
C ARG A 50 20.62 5.15 8.35
N ASP A 51 20.52 3.82 8.36
CA ASP A 51 21.42 2.91 9.06
C ASP A 51 21.46 1.55 8.34
N VAL A 52 22.32 0.66 8.82
CA VAL A 52 22.51 -0.67 8.24
C VAL A 52 21.28 -1.58 8.38
N VAL A 53 20.42 -1.34 9.37
CA VAL A 53 19.20 -2.12 9.60
C VAL A 53 18.14 -1.71 8.58
N GLU A 54 17.96 -0.41 8.35
CA GLU A 54 17.06 0.12 7.33
C GLU A 54 17.53 -0.24 5.92
N ALA A 55 18.85 -0.19 5.67
CA ALA A 55 19.46 -0.72 4.45
C ALA A 55 19.07 -2.19 4.20
N ALA A 56 19.21 -3.04 5.21
CA ALA A 56 18.84 -4.46 5.10
C ALA A 56 17.33 -4.64 4.86
N SER A 57 16.48 -3.86 5.54
CA SER A 57 15.03 -3.85 5.34
C SER A 57 14.65 -3.45 3.90
N ILE A 58 15.27 -2.42 3.33
CA ILE A 58 15.01 -1.98 1.95
C ILE A 58 15.44 -3.06 0.95
N ARG A 59 16.61 -3.69 1.13
CA ARG A 59 17.03 -4.82 0.28
C ARG A 59 16.07 -6.00 0.37
N ALA A 60 15.58 -6.32 1.57
CA ALA A 60 14.58 -7.38 1.74
C ALA A 60 13.26 -7.01 1.04
N GLN A 61 12.81 -5.77 1.19
CA GLN A 61 11.61 -5.26 0.54
C GLN A 61 11.72 -5.36 -0.99
N ALA A 62 12.85 -4.94 -1.57
CA ALA A 62 13.11 -5.07 -3.00
C ALA A 62 13.04 -6.54 -3.47
N ARG A 63 13.56 -7.50 -2.69
CA ARG A 63 13.45 -8.94 -3.02
C ARG A 63 12.00 -9.42 -3.03
N HIS A 64 11.20 -9.03 -2.03
CA HIS A 64 9.79 -9.40 -1.98
C HIS A 64 9.00 -8.76 -3.13
N TYR A 65 9.31 -7.51 -3.47
CA TYR A 65 8.61 -6.73 -4.49
C TYR A 65 8.95 -7.11 -5.94
N ARG A 66 9.95 -7.95 -6.19
CA ARG A 66 10.21 -8.51 -7.55
C ARG A 66 9.00 -9.21 -8.17
N ARG A 67 8.08 -9.71 -7.33
CA ARG A 67 6.85 -10.37 -7.79
C ARG A 67 5.70 -9.42 -8.12
N LEU A 68 5.86 -8.11 -7.90
CA LEU A 68 4.78 -7.13 -8.13
C LEU A 68 4.33 -7.12 -9.59
N ASP A 69 5.24 -7.30 -10.55
CA ASP A 69 4.88 -7.38 -11.97
C ASP A 69 4.00 -8.59 -12.27
N THR A 70 4.36 -9.75 -11.71
CA THR A 70 3.52 -10.96 -11.79
C THR A 70 2.17 -10.74 -11.12
N LEU A 71 2.13 -10.10 -9.95
CA LEU A 71 0.87 -9.78 -9.27
C LEU A 71 -0.02 -8.85 -10.11
N ARG A 72 0.56 -7.80 -10.71
CA ARG A 72 -0.16 -6.87 -11.60
C ARG A 72 -0.76 -7.59 -12.81
N ALA A 73 0.00 -8.50 -13.41
CA ALA A 73 -0.43 -9.25 -14.60
C ALA A 73 -1.51 -10.30 -14.31
N ASN A 74 -1.56 -10.85 -13.09
CA ASN A 74 -2.42 -11.98 -12.74
C ASN A 74 -3.56 -11.60 -11.77
N VAL A 75 -3.91 -10.32 -11.63
CA VAL A 75 -5.12 -9.95 -10.87
C VAL A 75 -6.32 -10.60 -11.56
N PRO A 76 -7.10 -11.47 -10.88
CA PRO A 76 -8.22 -12.14 -11.52
C PRO A 76 -9.37 -11.17 -11.83
N ASP A 77 -10.03 -11.40 -12.97
CA ASP A 77 -11.22 -10.63 -13.40
C ASP A 77 -12.51 -11.10 -12.73
N ASP A 78 -12.55 -12.36 -12.31
CA ASP A 78 -13.68 -12.97 -11.61
C ASP A 78 -13.24 -13.62 -10.28
N SER A 79 -14.21 -14.15 -9.54
CA SER A 79 -13.99 -14.81 -8.25
C SER A 79 -13.92 -16.33 -8.35
N GLY A 80 -13.58 -16.89 -9.52
CA GLY A 80 -13.40 -18.33 -9.70
C GLY A 80 -12.20 -18.86 -8.90
N LEU A 81 -12.42 -19.88 -8.07
CA LEU A 81 -11.42 -20.39 -7.11
C LEU A 81 -10.11 -20.83 -7.77
N ASP A 82 -10.17 -21.36 -8.99
CA ASP A 82 -8.98 -21.81 -9.74
C ASP A 82 -8.01 -20.66 -10.04
N ALA A 83 -8.54 -19.44 -10.24
CA ALA A 83 -7.72 -18.25 -10.47
C ALA A 83 -7.24 -17.59 -9.16
N VAL A 84 -7.79 -18.00 -8.00
CA VAL A 84 -7.48 -17.40 -6.69
C VAL A 84 -6.12 -17.84 -6.19
N GLU A 85 -5.80 -19.14 -6.21
CA GLU A 85 -4.56 -19.64 -5.62
C GLU A 85 -3.30 -19.00 -6.21
N PRO A 86 -3.11 -18.95 -7.55
CA PRO A 86 -1.90 -18.39 -8.16
C PRO A 86 -1.68 -16.91 -7.84
N PHE A 87 -2.75 -16.18 -7.52
CA PHE A 87 -2.70 -14.75 -7.22
C PHE A 87 -2.67 -14.45 -5.72
N LEU A 88 -3.54 -15.07 -4.94
CA LEU A 88 -3.72 -14.77 -3.53
C LEU A 88 -2.52 -15.22 -2.69
N SER A 89 -1.92 -16.36 -3.00
CA SER A 89 -0.74 -16.86 -2.29
C SER A 89 0.45 -15.88 -2.33
N PRO A 90 0.93 -15.41 -3.51
CA PRO A 90 2.01 -14.43 -3.55
C PRO A 90 1.61 -13.06 -2.98
N LEU A 91 0.33 -12.67 -3.07
CA LEU A 91 -0.18 -11.45 -2.44
C LEU A 91 -0.06 -11.55 -0.92
N VAL A 92 -0.57 -12.61 -0.30
CA VAL A 92 -0.48 -12.88 1.15
C VAL A 92 0.95 -12.84 1.64
N VAL A 93 1.90 -13.45 0.93
CA VAL A 93 3.31 -13.45 1.33
C VAL A 93 3.92 -12.05 1.30
N THR A 94 3.54 -11.23 0.31
CA THR A 94 4.01 -9.84 0.22
C THR A 94 3.40 -8.99 1.34
N SER A 95 2.10 -9.16 1.59
CA SER A 95 1.38 -8.54 2.70
C SER A 95 1.98 -8.90 4.05
N ALA A 96 2.31 -10.18 4.26
CA ALA A 96 2.92 -10.68 5.48
C ALA A 96 4.28 -10.03 5.77
N PHE A 97 5.10 -9.83 4.74
CA PHE A 97 6.36 -9.11 4.86
C PHE A 97 6.14 -7.65 5.29
N ASP A 98 5.24 -6.93 4.61
CA ASP A 98 4.99 -5.51 4.87
C ASP A 98 4.36 -5.27 6.25
N LEU A 99 3.39 -6.09 6.64
CA LEU A 99 2.79 -6.03 7.99
C LEU A 99 3.83 -6.35 9.07
N GLY A 100 4.75 -7.28 8.77
CA GLY A 100 5.87 -7.64 9.65
C GLY A 100 6.88 -6.50 9.89
N GLN A 101 6.91 -5.47 9.04
CA GLN A 101 7.74 -4.28 9.30
C GLN A 101 7.17 -3.40 10.42
N GLY A 102 5.94 -3.65 10.88
CA GLY A 102 5.32 -2.90 11.98
C GLY A 102 5.02 -1.44 11.64
N ARG A 103 4.94 -1.11 10.34
CA ARG A 103 4.68 0.27 9.86
C ARG A 103 3.33 0.44 9.19
N LEU A 104 2.71 -0.64 8.71
CA LEU A 104 1.32 -0.66 8.23
C LEU A 104 0.44 -1.27 9.33
N LEU A 105 -0.19 -0.42 10.14
CA LEU A 105 -0.89 -0.84 11.36
C LEU A 105 -2.42 -0.83 11.23
N SER A 106 -2.95 -0.71 10.01
CA SER A 106 -4.38 -0.75 9.72
C SER A 106 -4.66 -1.29 8.32
N PHE A 107 -5.87 -1.80 8.11
CA PHE A 107 -6.35 -2.19 6.79
C PHE A 107 -6.39 -1.00 5.82
N SER A 108 -6.73 0.22 6.28
CA SER A 108 -6.73 1.42 5.42
C SER A 108 -5.33 1.76 4.89
N ALA A 109 -4.30 1.75 5.75
CA ALA A 109 -2.93 2.02 5.34
C ALA A 109 -2.38 0.93 4.40
N TYR A 110 -2.71 -0.33 4.69
CA TYR A 110 -2.41 -1.46 3.81
C TYR A 110 -3.08 -1.31 2.44
N ARG A 111 -4.39 -1.07 2.42
CA ARG A 111 -5.17 -0.87 1.18
C ARG A 111 -4.61 0.28 0.36
N PHE A 112 -4.33 1.41 1.00
CA PHE A 112 -3.78 2.59 0.37
C PHE A 112 -2.46 2.29 -0.36
N LEU A 113 -1.56 1.51 0.26
CA LEU A 113 -0.31 1.11 -0.38
C LEU A 113 -0.55 0.14 -1.55
N TYR A 114 -1.32 -0.93 -1.32
CA TYR A 114 -1.42 -2.04 -2.26
C TYR A 114 -2.19 -1.68 -3.53
N GLU A 115 -3.22 -0.83 -3.43
CA GLU A 115 -3.92 -0.34 -4.62
C GLU A 115 -3.04 0.53 -5.53
N ARG A 116 -1.99 1.16 -4.96
CA ARG A 116 -1.00 1.94 -5.70
C ARG A 116 0.14 1.09 -6.24
N LEU A 117 0.51 0.03 -5.54
CA LEU A 117 1.52 -0.91 -6.01
C LEU A 117 1.00 -1.79 -7.15
N ILE A 118 -0.26 -2.24 -7.09
CA ILE A 118 -0.81 -3.26 -8.00
C ILE A 118 -1.86 -2.68 -8.96
N GLY A 119 -2.63 -1.69 -8.51
CA GLY A 119 -3.74 -1.10 -9.27
C GLY A 119 -5.10 -1.38 -8.63
N PRO A 120 -6.18 -0.71 -9.08
CA PRO A 120 -7.48 -0.71 -8.42
C PRO A 120 -8.19 -2.07 -8.43
N ARG A 121 -7.90 -2.92 -9.43
CA ARG A 121 -8.48 -4.27 -9.56
C ARG A 121 -8.09 -5.19 -8.39
N VAL A 122 -7.04 -4.86 -7.63
CA VAL A 122 -6.62 -5.65 -6.46
C VAL A 122 -7.60 -5.53 -5.29
N ARG A 123 -8.39 -4.45 -5.21
CA ARG A 123 -9.17 -4.08 -4.01
C ARG A 123 -10.07 -5.19 -3.44
N PRO A 124 -10.82 -5.96 -4.24
CA PRO A 124 -11.63 -7.08 -3.74
C PRO A 124 -10.82 -8.17 -3.04
N TRP A 125 -9.54 -8.32 -3.40
CA TRP A 125 -8.65 -9.36 -2.88
C TRP A 125 -7.92 -8.93 -1.61
N LEU A 126 -7.88 -7.62 -1.33
CA LEU A 126 -7.14 -7.06 -0.22
C LEU A 126 -7.67 -7.48 1.15
N PRO A 127 -8.99 -7.55 1.42
CA PRO A 127 -9.49 -8.07 2.69
C PRO A 127 -8.99 -9.48 3.00
N ALA A 128 -9.13 -10.42 2.06
CA ALA A 128 -8.70 -11.80 2.24
C ALA A 128 -7.18 -11.90 2.47
N ALA A 129 -6.39 -11.21 1.64
CA ALA A 129 -4.94 -11.18 1.79
C ALA A 129 -4.49 -10.55 3.11
N PHE A 130 -5.14 -9.46 3.53
CA PHE A 130 -4.85 -8.77 4.79
C PHE A 130 -5.16 -9.65 5.98
N CYS A 131 -6.37 -10.24 6.05
CA CYS A 131 -6.76 -11.11 7.16
C CYS A 131 -5.83 -12.32 7.28
N SER A 132 -5.51 -12.95 6.14
CA SER A 132 -4.56 -14.07 6.11
C SER A 132 -3.19 -13.65 6.65
N ALA A 133 -2.61 -12.59 6.09
CA ALA A 133 -1.29 -12.10 6.46
C ALA A 133 -1.21 -11.60 7.91
N ALA A 134 -2.26 -10.91 8.38
CA ALA A 134 -2.38 -10.39 9.74
C ALA A 134 -2.55 -11.50 10.78
N ALA A 135 -3.05 -12.68 10.41
CA ALA A 135 -3.23 -13.81 11.32
C ALA A 135 -1.98 -14.70 11.46
N LEU A 136 -1.01 -14.59 10.54
CA LEU A 136 0.17 -15.46 10.49
C LEU A 136 1.04 -15.41 11.75
N PRO A 137 1.64 -16.54 12.15
CA PRO A 137 2.30 -16.70 13.45
C PRO A 137 3.62 -15.92 13.59
N HIS A 138 4.20 -15.40 12.51
CA HIS A 138 5.40 -14.57 12.58
C HIS A 138 5.13 -13.20 13.21
N LEU A 139 3.86 -12.77 13.28
CA LEU A 139 3.45 -11.55 13.95
C LEU A 139 3.13 -11.82 15.43
N HIS A 140 3.61 -10.92 16.30
CA HIS A 140 3.27 -10.95 17.71
C HIS A 140 1.73 -10.92 17.90
N PRO A 141 1.15 -11.73 18.82
CA PRO A 141 -0.31 -11.82 19.01
C PRO A 141 -1.02 -10.46 19.15
N GLU A 142 -0.40 -9.52 19.87
CA GLU A 142 -0.94 -8.17 20.05
C GLU A 142 -1.05 -7.38 18.74
N LEU A 143 -0.05 -7.50 17.87
CA LEU A 143 -0.08 -6.87 16.55
C LEU A 143 -1.17 -7.51 15.68
N ARG A 144 -1.31 -8.84 15.72
CA ARG A 144 -2.38 -9.54 15.00
C ARG A 144 -3.76 -9.04 15.40
N ARG A 145 -4.01 -8.95 16.71
CA ARG A 145 -5.25 -8.40 17.27
C ARG A 145 -5.54 -7.00 16.74
N LYS A 146 -4.57 -6.09 16.84
CA LYS A 146 -4.71 -4.71 16.36
C LYS A 146 -5.01 -4.64 14.86
N LEU A 147 -4.32 -5.44 14.05
CA LEU A 147 -4.52 -5.49 12.61
C LEU A 147 -5.91 -6.03 12.26
N LEU A 148 -6.31 -7.16 12.83
CA LEU A 148 -7.60 -7.79 12.55
C LEU A 148 -8.79 -6.93 13.03
N GLN A 149 -8.62 -6.14 14.09
CA GLN A 149 -9.63 -5.17 14.54
C GLN A 149 -9.71 -3.91 13.67
N SER A 150 -8.76 -3.70 12.75
CA SER A 150 -8.70 -2.49 11.92
C SER A 150 -9.48 -2.57 10.60
N ILE A 151 -9.88 -3.78 10.20
CA ILE A 151 -10.78 -3.98 9.05
C ILE A 151 -12.22 -3.98 9.57
N SER A 152 -13.09 -3.21 8.92
CA SER A 152 -14.53 -3.23 9.23
C SER A 152 -15.22 -4.38 8.53
N GLU A 153 -16.33 -4.86 9.10
CA GLU A 153 -17.20 -5.83 8.44
C GLU A 153 -17.60 -5.33 7.04
N ALA A 154 -18.05 -4.08 6.94
CA ALA A 154 -18.44 -3.47 5.67
C ALA A 154 -17.33 -3.48 4.61
N ALA A 155 -16.05 -3.39 5.00
CA ALA A 155 -14.94 -3.53 4.06
C ALA A 155 -14.71 -5.00 3.69
N ALA A 156 -14.81 -5.93 4.64
CA ALA A 156 -14.65 -7.36 4.40
C ALA A 156 -15.79 -7.96 3.55
N THR A 157 -17.00 -7.40 3.64
CA THR A 157 -18.21 -7.89 2.97
C THR A 157 -18.71 -6.96 1.87
N ALA A 158 -17.89 -5.98 1.45
CA ALA A 158 -18.25 -5.03 0.41
C ALA A 158 -18.73 -5.75 -0.86
N SER A 159 -19.95 -5.47 -1.31
CA SER A 159 -20.53 -6.04 -2.53
C SER A 159 -19.84 -5.60 -3.81
N GLY A 160 -19.04 -4.53 -3.74
CA GLY A 160 -18.22 -4.04 -4.84
C GLY A 160 -17.17 -3.05 -4.36
N TRP A 161 -16.09 -2.97 -5.13
CA TRP A 161 -15.01 -2.00 -4.93
C TRP A 161 -14.95 -1.05 -6.11
N SER A 162 -14.56 0.20 -5.86
CA SER A 162 -14.31 1.16 -6.94
C SER A 162 -13.27 0.59 -7.92
N SER A 163 -13.53 0.70 -9.22
CA SER A 163 -12.56 0.37 -10.28
C SER A 163 -11.67 1.56 -10.65
N ARG A 164 -11.89 2.74 -10.04
CA ARG A 164 -11.16 3.97 -10.36
C ARG A 164 -9.69 3.87 -9.94
N GLN A 165 -8.80 4.30 -10.84
CA GLN A 165 -7.37 4.38 -10.57
C GLN A 165 -7.07 5.31 -9.37
N PRO A 166 -6.06 5.00 -8.54
CA PRO A 166 -5.55 5.95 -7.54
C PRO A 166 -5.02 7.21 -8.25
N GLY A 167 -5.40 8.38 -7.76
CA GLY A 167 -4.99 9.67 -8.34
C GLY A 167 -3.80 10.31 -7.63
N PHE A 168 -3.62 10.02 -6.34
CA PHE A 168 -2.55 10.55 -5.51
C PHE A 168 -1.49 9.50 -5.19
N TYR A 169 -0.23 9.78 -5.49
CA TYR A 169 0.91 8.97 -5.08
C TYR A 169 1.89 9.82 -4.25
N PRO A 170 2.04 9.56 -2.94
CA PRO A 170 2.90 10.38 -2.10
C PRO A 170 4.38 10.16 -2.45
N HIS A 171 5.11 11.27 -2.54
CA HIS A 171 6.56 11.29 -2.75
C HIS A 171 7.30 11.72 -1.48
N TRP A 172 8.63 11.54 -1.48
CA TRP A 172 9.49 12.21 -0.51
C TRP A 172 9.28 13.72 -0.59
N VAL A 173 9.12 14.35 0.56
CA VAL A 173 9.08 15.82 0.69
C VAL A 173 10.27 16.21 1.54
N GLU A 174 11.14 17.05 1.00
CA GLU A 174 12.27 17.59 1.75
C GLU A 174 11.76 18.45 2.90
N LYS A 175 12.44 18.38 4.04
CA LYS A 175 12.11 19.24 5.15
C LYS A 175 12.52 20.65 4.75
N VAL A 176 11.55 21.53 4.53
CA VAL A 176 11.83 22.96 4.39
C VAL A 176 12.43 23.43 5.72
N GLU A 177 13.65 23.95 5.68
CA GLU A 177 14.25 24.54 6.86
C GLU A 177 13.40 25.74 7.31
N ALA A 178 13.02 25.76 8.58
CA ALA A 178 12.28 26.88 9.14
C ALA A 178 13.18 28.12 9.13
N GLY A 179 12.96 29.01 8.15
CA GLY A 179 13.76 30.23 7.97
C GLY A 179 14.35 30.43 6.58
N ALA A 180 14.14 29.52 5.62
CA ALA A 180 14.54 29.76 4.23
C ALA A 180 13.78 30.99 3.65
N PRO A 181 14.48 32.01 3.12
CA PRO A 181 13.81 33.15 2.52
C PRO A 181 12.96 32.68 1.34
N LEU A 182 11.72 33.18 1.29
CA LEU A 182 10.88 33.05 0.10
C LEU A 182 11.54 33.88 -1.00
N HIS A 183 12.09 33.21 -2.01
CA HIS A 183 12.53 33.84 -3.25
C HIS A 183 11.40 33.85 -4.27
#